data_AF-A0A1V5BAN6-F1
#
_entry.id   AF-A0A1V5BAN6-F1
#
_cell.length_a   1.000
_cell.length_b   1.000
_cell.length_c   1.000
_cell.angle_alpha   90.00
_cell.angle_beta   90.00
_cell.angle_gamma   90.00
#
_symmetry.space_group_name_H-M   'P 1'
#
loop_
_entity.id
_entity.type
_entity.pdbx_description
1 polymer ?
#
loop_
_entity_poly.entity_id
_entity_poly.type
_entity_poly.pdbx_seq_one_letter_code
_entity_poly.pdbx_strand_id
1 'polypeptide(L)' 'MEDEELFKEMAKLDRELQAMIDSDPDLEEIYLEELGEAPGSVVYLPRAPTEEDWARAAKLANQK' A
#
# COMPACT_ATOMS: atom_id res chain seq x y z
N MET A 1 6.97 17.02 -1.57
CA MET A 1 5.73 16.81 -0.81
C MET A 1 6.15 16.43 0.59
N GLU A 2 5.53 17.00 1.62
CA GLU A 2 5.75 16.53 2.99
C GLU A 2 5.30 15.05 3.08
N ASP A 3 5.94 14.24 3.93
CA ASP A 3 5.60 12.81 4.16
C ASP A 3 4.08 12.58 4.28
N GLU A 4 3.39 13.55 4.86
CA GLU A 4 1.96 13.54 5.07
C GLU A 4 1.13 13.71 3.78
N GLU A 5 1.63 14.47 2.79
CA GLU A 5 1.00 14.61 1.47
C GLU A 5 1.19 13.34 0.64
N LEU A 6 2.39 12.76 0.63
CA LEU A 6 2.65 11.52 -0.09
C LEU A 6 1.84 10.36 0.50
N PHE A 7 1.75 10.28 1.83
CA PHE A 7 0.88 9.30 2.49
C PHE A 7 -0.59 9.49 2.10
N LYS A 8 -1.06 10.74 1.97
CA LYS A 8 -2.42 11.04 1.53
C LYS A 8 -2.65 10.67 0.07
N GLU A 9 -1.68 10.91 -0.81
CA GLU A 9 -1.76 10.51 -2.22
C GLU A 9 -1.72 8.99 -2.40
N MET A 10 -0.84 8.29 -1.68
CA MET A 10 -0.81 6.82 -1.66
C MET A 10 -2.11 6.24 -1.11
N ALA A 11 -2.63 6.77 0.00
CA ALA A 11 -3.92 6.34 0.57
C ALA A 11 -5.13 6.70 -0.32
N LYS A 12 -4.96 7.63 -1.27
CA LYS A 12 -5.96 7.96 -2.28
C LYS A 12 -5.88 6.99 -3.45
N LEU A 13 -4.68 6.71 -3.97
CA LEU A 13 -4.44 5.70 -5.00
C LEU A 13 -4.93 4.32 -4.56
N ASP A 14 -4.64 3.91 -3.32
CA ASP A 14 -5.12 2.64 -2.75
C ASP A 14 -6.65 2.56 -2.73
N ARG A 15 -7.32 3.68 -2.40
CA ARG A 15 -8.79 3.78 -2.44
C ARG A 15 -9.35 3.77 -3.85
N GLU A 16 -8.67 4.38 -4.80
CA GLU A 16 -9.09 4.40 -6.20
C GLU A 16 -8.92 3.01 -6.82
N LEU A 17 -7.83 2.31 -6.50
CA LEU A 17 -7.59 0.92 -6.91
C LEU A 17 -8.63 -0.03 -6.32
N GLN A 18 -8.94 0.11 -5.03
CA GLN A 18 -10.02 -0.64 -4.39
C GLN A 18 -11.37 -0.35 -5.04
N ALA A 19 -11.68 0.91 -5.34
CA ALA A 19 -12.94 1.28 -5.98
C ALA A 19 -13.05 0.74 -7.42
N MET A 20 -11.94 0.67 -8.17
CA MET A 20 -11.91 0.06 -9.49
C MET A 20 -12.19 -1.44 -9.41
N ILE A 21 -11.58 -2.13 -8.45
CA ILE A 21 -11.79 -3.56 -8.19
C ILE A 21 -13.24 -3.83 -7.72
N ASP A 22 -13.80 -2.99 -6.85
CA ASP A 22 -15.19 -3.11 -6.41
C ASP A 22 -16.19 -2.95 -7.57
N SER A 23 -15.81 -2.18 -8.59
CA SER A 23 -16.63 -1.94 -9.79
C SER A 23 -16.50 -3.04 -10.86
N ASP A 24 -15.38 -3.75 -10.87
CA ASP A 24 -15.09 -4.86 -11.77
C ASP A 24 -14.25 -5.93 -11.03
N PRO A 25 -14.91 -6.92 -10.42
CA PRO A 25 -14.25 -7.91 -9.56
C PRO A 25 -13.18 -8.75 -10.28
N ASP A 26 -13.26 -8.88 -11.62
CA ASP A 26 -12.28 -9.63 -12.40
C ASP A 26 -10.90 -8.92 -12.40
N LEU A 27 -10.86 -7.62 -12.10
CA LEU A 27 -9.61 -6.88 -11.93
C LEU A 27 -8.83 -7.31 -10.68
N GLU A 28 -9.47 -7.89 -9.67
CA GLU A 28 -8.78 -8.43 -8.49
C GLU A 28 -7.93 -9.64 -8.88
N GLU A 29 -8.49 -10.53 -9.70
CA GLU A 29 -7.83 -11.74 -10.16
C GLU A 29 -6.66 -11.39 -11.09
N ILE A 30 -6.86 -10.44 -12.02
CA ILE A 30 -5.78 -9.91 -12.87
C ILE A 30 -4.70 -9.24 -12.02
N TYR A 31 -5.07 -8.43 -11.03
CA TYR A 31 -4.12 -7.78 -10.13
C TYR A 31 -3.30 -8.82 -9.35
N LEU A 32 -3.95 -9.86 -8.83
CA LEU A 32 -3.31 -10.95 -8.09
C LEU A 32 -2.39 -11.80 -8.98
N GLU A 33 -2.80 -12.10 -10.22
CA GLU A 33 -1.99 -12.85 -11.18
C GLU A 33 -0.74 -12.07 -11.63
N GLU A 34 -0.90 -10.76 -11.88
CA GLU A 34 0.18 -9.90 -12.34
C GLU A 34 1.14 -9.50 -11.22
N LEU A 35 0.63 -9.26 -10.00
CA LEU A 35 1.42 -8.73 -8.88
C LEU A 35 1.76 -9.78 -7.83
N GLY A 36 1.14 -10.97 -7.88
CA GLY A 36 1.39 -12.05 -6.92
C GLY A 36 0.93 -11.75 -5.49
N GLU A 37 0.25 -10.62 -5.29
CA GLU A 37 -0.30 -10.17 -4.01
C GLU A 37 -1.70 -9.59 -4.24
N ALA A 38 -2.64 -9.88 -3.34
CA ALA A 38 -3.97 -9.31 -3.45
C ALA A 38 -3.91 -7.82 -3.05
N PRO A 39 -4.76 -6.96 -3.64
CA PRO A 39 -4.87 -5.58 -3.20
C PRO A 39 -5.21 -5.53 -1.70
N GLY A 40 -4.52 -4.68 -0.94
CA GLY A 40 -4.67 -4.63 0.51
C GLY A 40 -4.19 -5.87 1.27
N SER A 41 -3.55 -6.85 0.61
CA SER A 41 -2.99 -8.00 1.31
C SER A 41 -1.88 -7.58 2.25
N VAL A 42 -2.22 -7.70 3.53
CA VAL A 42 -1.36 -7.35 4.65
C VAL A 42 -0.11 -8.25 4.61
N VAL A 43 1.04 -7.61 4.49
CA VAL A 43 2.34 -8.29 4.61
C VAL A 43 2.44 -8.92 6.00
N TYR A 44 2.54 -10.25 6.05
CA TYR A 44 2.78 -10.95 7.30
C TYR A 44 4.20 -10.66 7.78
N LEU A 45 4.33 -9.73 8.72
CA LEU A 45 5.62 -9.40 9.29
C LEU A 45 6.00 -10.44 10.36
N PRO A 46 7.22 -11.00 10.32
CA PRO A 46 7.67 -12.01 11.29
C PRO A 46 7.74 -11.48 12.73
N ARG A 47 7.66 -10.16 12.92
CA ARG A 47 7.45 -9.48 14.19
C ARG A 47 6.72 -8.16 13.96
N ALA A 48 6.04 -7.67 14.99
CA ALA A 48 5.45 -6.33 14.95
C ALA A 48 6.54 -5.26 14.69
N PRO A 49 6.29 -4.31 13.78
CA PRO A 49 7.21 -3.21 13.53
C PRO A 49 7.23 -2.25 14.72
N THR A 50 8.43 -1.87 15.15
CA THR A 50 8.64 -0.94 16.26
C THR A 50 8.56 0.52 15.80
N GLU A 51 8.50 1.47 16.74
CA GLU A 51 8.60 2.90 16.42
C GLU A 51 9.85 3.23 15.61
N GLU A 52 10.98 2.55 15.85
CA GLU A 52 12.19 2.70 15.04
C GLU A 52 12.07 2.10 13.64
N ASP A 53 11.27 1.05 13.46
CA ASP A 53 11.00 0.48 12.13
C ASP A 53 10.09 1.43 11.34
N TRP A 54 9.07 2.02 11.99
CA TRP A 54 8.24 3.06 11.38
C TRP A 54 9.03 4.34 11.11
N ALA A 55 9.88 4.78 12.02
CA ALA A 55 10.76 5.93 11.81
C ALA A 55 11.75 5.66 10.67
N ARG A 56 12.25 4.42 10.53
CA ARG A 56 13.05 4.02 9.36
C ARG A 56 12.22 3.99 8.09
N ALA A 57 11.01 3.46 8.11
CA ALA A 57 10.13 3.37 6.94
C ALA A 57 9.72 4.75 6.46
N ALA A 58 9.32 5.64 7.38
CA ALA A 58 9.06 7.05 7.10
C ALA A 58 10.32 7.72 6.55
N LYS A 59 11.48 7.58 7.20
CA LYS A 59 12.76 8.12 6.68
C LYS A 59 13.10 7.59 5.28
N LEU A 60 12.77 6.34 4.96
CA LEU A 60 12.97 5.73 3.65
C LEU A 60 11.95 6.23 2.61
N ALA A 61 10.69 6.44 3.00
CA ALA A 61 9.64 6.99 2.14
C ALA A 61 9.94 8.45 1.77
N ASN A 62 10.42 9.24 2.74
CA ASN A 62 10.79 10.65 2.61
C ASN A 62 12.14 10.88 1.90
N GLN A 63 12.95 9.82 1.71
CA GLN A 63 14.22 9.84 0.96
C GLN A 63 14.04 9.54 -0.55
N LYS A 64 12.81 9.27 -0.99
CA LYS A 64 12.44 9.10 -2.40
C LYS A 64 11.69 10.30 -2.92
#